data_AF-A0A7S0I4A8-F1
#
_entry.id   AF-A0A7S0I4A8-F1
#
_cell.length_a   1.000
_cell.length_b   1.000
_cell.length_c   1.000
_cell.angle_alpha   90.00
_cell.angle_beta   90.00
_cell.angle_gamma   90.00
#
_symmetry.space_group_name_H-M   'P 1'
#
loop_
_entity.id
_entity.type
_entity.pdbx_description
1 polymer ?
#
loop_
_entity_poly.entity_id
_entity_poly.type
_entity_poly.pdbx_seq_one_letter_code
_entity_poly.pdbx_strand_id
1 'polypeptide(L)'
;VEYIRYGPGLTKAGYYALLGTAGHMVSYNASAASGPYYAAIKNHVVLPSANSCYFARFFYSAEGELLVTHQAYSHEGRTYVSPFKRAVVDDAGTLRFGWWARNE
;
A
#
# COMPACT_ATOMS: atom_id res chain seq x y z
N VAL A 1 3.15 3.93 10.55
CA VAL A 1 3.74 2.91 9.67
C VAL A 1 2.93 1.66 9.82
N GLU A 2 2.35 1.17 8.72
CA GLU A 2 1.59 -0.08 8.70
C GLU A 2 2.50 -1.14 8.07
N TYR A 3 2.65 -2.27 8.72
CA TYR A 3 3.56 -3.33 8.30
C TYR A 3 2.77 -4.49 7.74
N ILE A 4 3.07 -4.86 6.50
CA ILE A 4 2.46 -6.02 5.84
C ILE A 4 3.45 -7.19 5.96
N ARG A 5 3.04 -8.27 6.63
CA ARG A 5 3.76 -9.54 6.60
C ARG A 5 3.19 -10.39 5.47
N TYR A 6 3.99 -10.65 4.44
CA TYR A 6 3.61 -11.57 3.36
C TYR A 6 3.83 -13.03 3.82
N GLY A 7 2.82 -13.89 3.60
CA GLY A 7 2.71 -15.25 4.15
C GLY A 7 3.64 -16.31 3.54
N PRO A 8 3.64 -17.55 4.10
CA PRO A 8 4.57 -18.62 3.76
C PRO A 8 4.23 -19.24 2.38
N GLY A 9 5.23 -19.38 1.52
CA GLY A 9 5.10 -20.06 0.21
C GLY A 9 5.45 -19.22 -1.02
N LEU A 10 5.75 -17.93 -0.87
CA LEU A 10 6.30 -17.07 -1.92
C LEU A 10 7.68 -16.57 -1.47
N THR A 11 8.68 -16.66 -2.36
CA THR A 11 10.12 -16.70 -2.03
C THR A 11 10.75 -15.42 -1.46
N LYS A 12 9.98 -14.38 -1.10
CA LYS A 12 10.53 -13.15 -0.49
C LYS A 12 9.61 -12.60 0.61
N ALA A 13 9.76 -13.10 1.83
CA ALA A 13 9.23 -12.43 3.01
C ALA A 13 9.91 -11.05 3.13
N GLY A 14 9.13 -9.97 3.12
CA GLY A 14 9.61 -8.60 3.24
C GLY A 14 8.55 -7.73 3.91
N TYR A 15 9.02 -6.67 4.56
CA TYR A 15 8.17 -5.68 5.23
C TYR A 15 8.05 -4.46 4.34
N TYR A 16 6.83 -3.97 4.18
CA TYR A 16 6.53 -2.77 3.41
C TYR A 16 6.01 -1.70 4.35
N ALA A 17 6.44 -0.46 4.11
CA ALA A 17 5.96 0.72 4.79
C ALA A 17 5.43 1.72 3.75
N LEU A 18 4.29 2.32 4.07
CA LEU A 18 3.75 3.46 3.33
C LEU A 18 3.83 4.72 4.16
N LEU A 19 4.32 5.78 3.54
CA LEU A 19 4.50 7.09 4.14
C LEU A 19 3.85 8.15 3.26
N GLY A 20 3.14 9.09 3.88
CA GLY A 20 2.66 10.29 3.20
C GLY A 20 3.78 11.30 3.04
N THR A 21 4.04 11.80 1.83
CA THR A 21 4.99 12.88 1.58
C THR A 21 4.55 13.72 0.38
N ALA A 22 4.58 15.04 0.51
CA ALA A 22 4.20 15.99 -0.55
C ALA A 22 2.86 15.66 -1.26
N GLY A 23 1.84 15.21 -0.51
CA GLY A 23 0.53 14.81 -1.06
C GLY A 23 0.49 13.44 -1.74
N HIS A 24 1.62 12.72 -1.80
CA HIS A 24 1.71 11.36 -2.30
C HIS A 24 1.73 10.34 -1.17
N MET A 25 1.37 9.09 -1.46
CA MET A 25 1.80 7.95 -0.65
C MET A 25 2.94 7.23 -1.35
N VAL A 26 4.04 7.09 -0.63
CA VAL A 26 5.27 6.47 -1.11
C VAL A 26 5.56 5.17 -0.38
N SER A 27 6.20 4.23 -1.07
CA SER A 27 6.53 2.90 -0.56
C SER A 27 8.01 2.73 -0.27
N TYR A 28 8.25 2.03 0.84
CA TYR A 28 9.56 1.61 1.31
C TYR A 28 9.50 0.13 1.66
N ASN A 29 10.63 -0.57 1.57
CA ASN A 29 10.74 -1.98 1.92
C ASN A 29 11.96 -2.30 2.78
N ALA A 30 11.84 -3.38 3.56
CA ALA A 30 12.89 -3.90 4.43
C ALA A 30 12.81 -5.44 4.49
N SER A 31 13.93 -6.08 4.81
CA SER A 31 13.96 -7.53 5.09
C SER A 31 13.46 -7.86 6.51
N ALA A 32 13.49 -6.90 7.43
CA ALA A 32 13.06 -7.04 8.82
C ALA A 32 12.08 -5.93 9.21
N ALA A 33 11.17 -6.23 10.15
CA ALA A 33 10.20 -5.25 10.65
C ALA A 33 10.88 -4.00 11.23
N SER A 34 12.03 -4.21 11.87
CA SER A 34 12.88 -3.18 12.46
C SER A 34 13.64 -2.32 11.44
N GLY A 35 13.56 -2.63 10.15
CA GLY A 35 14.34 -1.97 9.11
C GLY A 35 15.79 -2.49 9.02
N PRO A 36 16.68 -1.73 8.35
CA PRO A 36 16.43 -0.43 7.72
C PRO A 36 15.45 -0.53 6.55
N TYR A 37 14.65 0.53 6.36
CA TYR A 37 13.73 0.67 5.23
C TYR A 37 14.37 1.51 4.13
N TYR A 38 14.27 1.03 2.90
CA TYR A 38 14.76 1.72 1.70
C TYR A 38 13.60 2.10 0.80
N ALA A 39 13.72 3.23 0.11
CA ALA A 39 12.73 3.65 -0.87
C ALA A 39 12.60 2.56 -1.94
N ALA A 40 11.37 2.18 -2.28
CA ALA A 40 11.15 1.18 -3.31
C ALA A 40 11.71 1.69 -4.65
N ILE A 41 12.60 0.91 -5.28
CA ILE A 41 13.26 1.29 -6.55
C ILE A 41 12.23 1.40 -7.69
N LYS A 42 11.19 0.56 -7.63
CA LYS A 42 10.07 0.54 -8.58
C LYS A 42 8.79 0.91 -7.84
N ASN A 43 7.89 1.61 -8.53
CA ASN A 43 6.60 2.02 -8.00
C ASN A 43 6.71 2.74 -6.63
N HIS A 44 7.70 3.62 -6.49
CA HIS A 44 7.92 4.35 -5.24
C HIS A 44 6.68 5.14 -4.84
N VAL A 45 6.08 5.89 -5.77
CA VAL A 45 4.81 6.60 -5.56
C VAL A 45 3.65 5.65 -5.88
N VAL A 46 3.03 5.06 -4.86
CA VAL A 46 1.97 4.05 -5.03
C VAL A 46 0.57 4.66 -5.18
N LEU A 47 0.34 5.85 -4.61
CA LEU A 47 -0.85 6.65 -4.84
C LEU A 47 -0.41 8.08 -5.13
N PRO A 48 -0.39 8.49 -6.42
CA PRO A 48 -0.10 9.85 -6.77
C PRO A 48 -1.29 10.75 -6.44
N SER A 49 -1.04 11.92 -5.86
CA SER A 49 -2.03 12.98 -5.73
C SER A 49 -1.34 14.31 -5.92
N ALA A 50 -2.03 15.24 -6.57
CA ALA A 50 -1.53 16.58 -6.79
C ALA A 50 -1.87 17.54 -5.65
N ASN A 51 -2.85 17.19 -4.79
CA ASN A 51 -3.43 18.08 -3.77
C ASN A 51 -4.38 17.30 -2.82
N SER A 52 -3.95 16.21 -2.23
CA SER A 52 -4.72 15.45 -1.24
C SER A 52 -3.78 14.63 -0.37
N CYS A 53 -4.06 14.55 0.92
CA CYS A 53 -3.34 13.63 1.80
C CYS A 53 -4.03 12.27 1.76
N TYR A 54 -3.27 11.23 1.44
CA TYR A 54 -3.76 9.86 1.46
C TYR A 54 -3.34 9.12 2.72
N PHE A 55 -4.26 8.30 3.23
CA PHE A 55 -4.00 7.34 4.30
C PHE A 55 -4.52 5.96 3.89
N ALA A 56 -3.61 5.03 3.63
CA ALA A 56 -3.96 3.65 3.32
C ALA A 56 -4.14 2.80 4.59
N ARG A 57 -4.98 1.77 4.48
CA ARG A 57 -5.26 0.75 5.50
C ARG A 57 -5.31 -0.62 4.82
N PHE A 58 -4.67 -1.62 5.41
CA PHE A 58 -4.64 -2.98 4.85
C PHE A 58 -5.55 -3.95 5.62
N PHE A 59 -6.15 -4.87 4.88
CA PHE A 59 -7.06 -5.88 5.42
C PHE A 59 -6.81 -7.21 4.70
N TYR A 60 -7.03 -8.33 5.38
CA TYR A 60 -7.15 -9.62 4.72
C TYR A 60 -8.62 -9.92 4.45
N SER A 61 -8.94 -10.36 3.24
CA SER A 61 -10.27 -10.93 2.94
C SER A 61 -10.46 -12.28 3.64
N ALA A 62 -11.69 -12.80 3.63
CA ALA A 62 -11.99 -14.14 4.14
C ALA A 62 -11.21 -15.24 3.39
N GLU A 63 -10.88 -15.00 2.12
CA GLU A 63 -10.09 -15.89 1.27
C GLU A 63 -8.57 -15.64 1.37
N GLY A 64 -8.14 -14.74 2.26
CA GLY A 64 -6.72 -14.45 2.48
C GLY A 64 -6.10 -13.51 1.44
N GLU A 65 -6.90 -12.81 0.63
CA GLU A 65 -6.39 -11.76 -0.24
C GLU A 65 -5.99 -10.54 0.58
N LEU A 66 -4.80 -9.99 0.34
CA LEU A 66 -4.44 -8.71 0.92
C LEU A 66 -5.13 -7.57 0.14
N LEU A 67 -5.95 -6.81 0.84
CA LEU A 67 -6.70 -5.68 0.33
C LEU A 67 -6.16 -4.38 0.94
N VAL A 68 -6.36 -3.29 0.21
CA VAL A 68 -6.08 -1.93 0.67
C VAL A 68 -7.24 -1.01 0.34
N THR A 69 -7.62 -0.16 1.29
CA THR A 69 -8.41 1.04 1.01
C THR A 69 -7.59 2.25 1.43
N HIS A 70 -7.84 3.38 0.79
CA HIS A 70 -7.25 4.66 1.17
C HIS A 70 -8.32 5.73 1.35
N GLN A 71 -8.10 6.55 2.36
CA GLN A 71 -8.86 7.76 2.64
C GLN A 71 -8.12 8.95 2.04
N ALA A 72 -8.85 9.92 1.52
CA ALA A 72 -8.30 11.14 0.96
C ALA A 72 -8.92 12.35 1.68
N TYR A 73 -8.08 13.29 2.11
CA TYR A 73 -8.52 14.61 2.53
C TYR A 73 -8.21 15.63 1.44
N SER A 74 -9.25 16.23 0.88
CA SER A 74 -9.13 17.25 -0.16
C SER A 74 -8.83 18.63 0.44
N HIS A 75 -8.32 19.55 -0.39
CA HIS A 75 -8.05 20.93 0.02
C HIS A 75 -9.34 21.72 0.33
N GLU A 76 -10.50 21.21 -0.07
CA GLU A 76 -11.82 21.78 0.20
C GLU A 76 -12.44 21.28 1.52
N GLY A 77 -11.69 20.54 2.33
CA GLY A 77 -12.18 20.02 3.61
C GLY A 77 -13.09 18.80 3.50
N ARG A 78 -13.18 18.18 2.32
CA ARG A 78 -13.94 16.94 2.12
C ARG A 78 -13.06 15.72 2.33
N THR A 79 -13.65 14.69 2.92
CA THR A 79 -13.03 13.38 3.14
C THR A 79 -13.70 12.35 2.25
N TYR A 80 -12.89 11.53 1.58
CA TYR A 80 -13.34 10.45 0.72
C TYR A 80 -12.73 9.13 1.17
N VAL A 81 -13.43 8.02 0.87
CA VAL A 81 -12.91 6.66 1.01
C VAL A 81 -12.97 5.99 -0.36
N SER A 82 -11.91 5.27 -0.70
CA SER A 82 -11.86 4.49 -1.92
C SER A 82 -12.47 3.09 -1.73
N PRO A 83 -13.01 2.49 -2.81
CA PRO A 83 -13.26 1.06 -2.85
C PRO A 83 -11.98 0.27 -2.55
N PHE A 84 -12.15 -0.99 -2.18
CA PHE A 84 -11.01 -1.86 -1.93
C PHE A 84 -10.21 -2.07 -3.22
N LYS A 85 -8.90 -2.14 -3.07
CA LYS A 85 -7.96 -2.54 -4.12
C LYS A 85 -7.26 -3.79 -3.64
N ARG A 86 -6.93 -4.70 -4.57
CA ARG A 86 -6.04 -5.81 -4.25
C ARG A 86 -4.62 -5.24 -4.10
N ALA A 87 -3.95 -5.59 -3.01
CA ALA A 87 -2.55 -5.28 -2.80
C ALA A 87 -1.72 -6.54 -3.12
N VAL A 88 -0.82 -6.41 -4.08
CA VAL A 88 0.04 -7.51 -4.52
C VAL A 88 1.50 -7.08 -4.50
N VAL A 89 2.36 -8.01 -4.14
CA VAL A 89 3.80 -7.89 -4.38
C VAL A 89 4.11 -8.72 -5.62
N ASP A 90 4.65 -8.09 -6.65
CA ASP A 90 5.07 -8.79 -7.87
C ASP A 90 6.36 -9.62 -7.66
N ASP A 91 6.73 -10.44 -8.64
CA ASP A 91 7.93 -11.30 -8.57
C ASP A 91 9.24 -10.50 -8.38
N ALA A 92 9.24 -9.21 -8.71
CA ALA A 92 10.36 -8.31 -8.48
C ALA A 92 10.40 -7.74 -7.05
N GLY A 93 9.41 -8.03 -6.20
CA GLY A 93 9.28 -7.46 -4.85
C GLY A 93 8.68 -6.07 -4.84
N THR A 94 7.92 -5.69 -5.88
CA THR A 94 7.29 -4.37 -6.00
C THR A 94 5.87 -4.42 -5.48
N LEU A 95 5.54 -3.59 -4.50
CA LEU A 95 4.15 -3.41 -4.05
C LEU A 95 3.34 -2.70 -5.14
N ARG A 96 2.17 -3.25 -5.48
CA ARG A 96 1.24 -2.70 -6.47
C ARG A 96 -0.20 -2.80 -5.96
N PHE A 97 -1.02 -1.84 -6.38
CA PHE A 97 -2.45 -1.85 -6.14
C PHE A 97 -3.19 -2.08 -7.46
N GLY A 98 -4.15 -3.01 -7.43
CA GLY A 98 -5.01 -3.34 -8.57
C GLY A 98 -6.48 -3.28 -8.19
N TRP A 99 -7.36 -3.31 -9.19
CA TRP A 99 -8.80 -3.48 -8.96
C TRP A 99 -9.06 -4.77 -8.20
N TRP A 100 -9.95 -4.72 -7.21
CA TRP A 100 -10.49 -5.93 -6.59
C TRP A 100 -11.82 -6.27 -7.24
N ALA A 101 -11.91 -7.45 -7.84
CA ALA A 101 -13.05 -7.85 -8.66
C ALA A 101 -14.38 -7.92 -7.89
N ARG A 102 -14.33 -8.02 -6.56
CA ARG A 102 -15.52 -8.11 -5.68
C ARG A 102 -16.00 -6.75 -5.13
N ASN A 103 -15.59 -5.65 -5.75
CA ASN A 103 -16.21 -4.35 -5.49
C ASN A 103 -17.60 -4.20 -6.15
N GLU A 104 -17.96 -5.12 -7.05
CA GLU A 104 -19.27 -5.22 -7.72
C GLU A 104 -20.18 -6.21 -7.00
#